data_AF-A0AAD8XF16-F1
#
_entry.id   AF-A0AAD8XF16-F1
#
_cell.length_a   1.000
_cell.length_b   1.000
_cell.length_c   1.000
_cell.angle_alpha   90.00
_cell.angle_beta   90.00
_cell.angle_gamma   90.00
#
_symmetry.space_group_name_H-M   'P 1'
#
loop_
_entity.id
_entity.type
_entity.pdbx_description
1 polymer ?
#
loop_
_entity_poly.entity_id
_entity_poly.type
_entity_poly.pdbx_seq_one_letter_code
_entity_poly.pdbx_strand_id
1 'polypeptide(L)'
;MPLDKHINKPLRRHVWTSKGRAWTRVAIDRERRDFFDTRVTGRPEVWQSLRAALEIIWDPVSQGAADDGTDGLATAQGILNAAEITLPTGDLAQGAYDQLGNYYPLSEWLVADPTNLVEDDATIDGADEALSTRDLKDDLAGGEETTEELDEDDNVRRREEKGKAVVDARDQLSVLARLSETARDVTVSFVKSDSVRTVARKIQEQSGLASTKKIRIAYMGKILKDNLSLAEQGWAEGHVVNALVFDR
;
A
#
# COMPACT_ATOMS: atom_id res chain seq x y z
N MET A 1 -2.91 -11.03 41.77
CA MET A 1 -2.57 -11.93 40.64
C MET A 1 -1.06 -12.13 40.67
N PRO A 2 -0.54 -13.36 40.72
CA PRO A 2 0.91 -13.59 40.72
C PRO A 2 1.51 -13.14 39.38
N LEU A 3 2.64 -12.44 39.42
CA LEU A 3 3.36 -11.94 38.24
C LEU A 3 4.09 -13.05 37.44
N ASP A 4 4.13 -14.29 37.94
CA ASP A 4 4.89 -15.41 37.36
C ASP A 4 4.23 -16.13 36.18
N LYS A 5 3.02 -15.73 35.76
CA LYS A 5 2.42 -16.33 34.56
C LYS A 5 2.93 -15.58 33.34
N HIS A 6 4.01 -16.09 32.75
CA HIS A 6 4.39 -15.75 31.37
C HIS A 6 3.18 -16.06 30.48
N ILE A 7 2.48 -15.00 30.04
CA ILE A 7 1.32 -15.13 29.18
C ILE A 7 1.83 -15.46 27.78
N ASN A 8 2.04 -16.75 27.53
CA ASN A 8 2.38 -17.26 26.21
C ASN A 8 1.28 -18.24 25.79
N LYS A 9 0.56 -17.90 24.72
CA LYS A 9 -0.45 -18.77 24.12
C LYS A 9 0.17 -19.47 22.91
N PRO A 10 -0.28 -20.70 22.60
CA PRO A 10 0.19 -21.40 21.41
C PRO A 10 -0.14 -20.59 20.15
N LEU A 11 0.79 -20.62 19.20
CA LEU A 11 0.71 -19.98 17.91
C LEU A 11 -0.51 -20.48 17.14
N ARG A 12 -1.22 -19.55 16.52
CA ARG A 12 -2.41 -19.78 15.71
C ARG A 12 -2.22 -19.12 14.37
N ARG A 13 -2.82 -19.74 13.35
CA ARG A 13 -2.88 -19.15 12.01
C ARG A 13 -3.78 -17.91 12.01
N HIS A 14 -3.22 -16.82 11.52
CA HIS A 14 -3.96 -15.59 11.29
C HIS A 14 -4.76 -15.70 9.99
N VAL A 15 -6.00 -15.21 9.99
CA VAL A 15 -6.87 -15.19 8.81
C VAL A 15 -7.46 -13.80 8.68
N TRP A 16 -7.29 -13.19 7.50
CA TRP A 16 -7.74 -11.83 7.25
C TRP A 16 -8.19 -11.64 5.79
N THR A 17 -8.84 -10.50 5.53
CA THR A 17 -9.34 -10.11 4.21
C THR A 17 -8.96 -8.64 3.98
N SER A 18 -8.35 -8.33 2.84
CA SER A 18 -8.02 -6.95 2.52
C SER A 18 -9.26 -6.15 2.10
N LYS A 19 -9.44 -4.97 2.69
CA LYS A 19 -10.63 -4.12 2.50
C LYS A 19 -10.48 -3.03 1.45
N GLY A 20 -9.27 -2.78 0.95
CA GLY A 20 -9.01 -1.64 0.05
C GLY A 20 -7.86 -1.82 -0.93
N ARG A 21 -7.11 -2.93 -0.84
CA ARG A 21 -6.01 -3.25 -1.74
C ARG A 21 -6.18 -4.66 -2.28
N ALA A 22 -6.13 -4.79 -3.60
CA ALA A 22 -5.98 -6.11 -4.22
C ALA A 22 -4.53 -6.54 -4.05
N TRP A 23 -4.32 -7.71 -3.46
CA TRP A 23 -3.00 -8.29 -3.27
C TRP A 23 -2.79 -9.41 -4.26
N THR A 24 -1.63 -9.40 -4.91
CA THR A 24 -1.15 -10.52 -5.71
C THR A 24 -0.01 -11.23 -4.97
N ARG A 25 0.27 -12.48 -5.35
CA ARG A 25 1.35 -13.28 -4.74
C ARG A 25 2.68 -12.53 -4.80
N VAL A 26 3.03 -12.05 -5.99
CA VAL A 26 4.29 -11.34 -6.23
C VAL A 26 4.37 -10.04 -5.41
N ALA A 27 3.26 -9.30 -5.32
CA ALA A 27 3.21 -8.06 -4.55
C ALA A 27 3.43 -8.29 -3.04
N ILE A 28 2.80 -9.33 -2.47
CA ILE A 28 2.99 -9.69 -1.06
C ILE A 28 4.44 -10.08 -0.78
N ASP A 29 5.01 -10.97 -1.60
CA ASP A 29 6.36 -11.48 -1.36
C ASP A 29 7.43 -10.41 -1.53
N ARG A 30 7.19 -9.42 -2.40
CA ARG A 30 8.03 -8.22 -2.49
C ARG A 30 7.97 -7.41 -1.19
N GLU A 31 6.77 -7.08 -0.71
CA GLU A 31 6.65 -6.27 0.52
C GLU A 31 7.17 -6.99 1.76
N ARG A 32 7.02 -8.31 1.84
CA ARG A 32 7.60 -9.12 2.91
C ARG A 32 9.12 -8.98 2.94
N ARG A 33 9.77 -9.06 1.78
CA ARG A 33 11.23 -8.86 1.67
C ARG A 33 11.64 -7.45 2.05
N ASP A 34 10.97 -6.44 1.49
CA ASP A 34 11.28 -5.03 1.75
C ASP A 34 11.11 -4.67 3.24
N PHE A 35 10.11 -5.25 3.90
CA PHE A 35 9.91 -5.07 5.34
C PHE A 35 11.09 -5.59 6.15
N PHE A 36 11.56 -6.81 5.89
CA PHE A 36 12.67 -7.38 6.66
C PHE A 36 14.02 -6.74 6.33
N ASP A 37 14.22 -6.27 5.10
CA ASP A 37 15.46 -5.60 4.68
C ASP A 37 15.63 -4.21 5.34
N THR A 38 14.52 -3.51 5.59
CA THR A 38 14.53 -2.16 6.16
C THR A 38 14.47 -2.14 7.70
N ARG A 39 14.37 -3.29 8.37
CA ARG A 39 14.27 -3.36 9.83
C ARG A 39 15.61 -3.11 10.51
N VAL A 40 15.72 -1.93 11.12
CA VAL A 40 16.87 -1.51 11.92
C VAL A 40 16.58 -1.37 13.42
N THR A 41 15.31 -1.46 13.82
CA THR A 41 14.88 -1.28 15.21
C THR A 41 14.69 -2.62 15.92
N GLY A 42 15.07 -2.73 17.20
CA GLY A 42 14.98 -3.99 17.94
C GLY A 42 16.20 -4.90 17.73
N ARG A 43 16.14 -6.15 18.21
CA ARG A 43 17.25 -7.09 18.11
C ARG A 43 17.24 -7.84 16.77
N PRO A 44 18.34 -7.85 16.00
CA PRO A 44 18.37 -8.52 14.71
C PRO A 44 18.14 -10.03 14.83
N GLU A 45 18.58 -10.67 15.92
CA GLU A 45 18.39 -12.10 16.17
C GLU A 45 16.91 -12.46 16.36
N VAL A 46 16.15 -11.56 16.99
CA VAL A 46 14.69 -11.73 17.16
C VAL A 46 13.99 -11.58 15.81
N TRP A 47 14.38 -10.59 15.00
CA TRP A 47 13.82 -10.44 13.65
C TRP A 47 14.14 -11.63 12.74
N GLN A 48 15.36 -12.17 12.81
CA GLN A 48 15.73 -13.38 12.08
C GLN A 48 14.87 -14.58 12.50
N SER A 49 14.64 -14.73 13.80
CA SER A 49 13.79 -15.81 14.33
C SER A 49 12.33 -15.65 13.94
N LEU A 50 11.79 -14.42 14.00
CA LEU A 50 10.44 -14.10 13.53
C LEU A 50 10.29 -14.37 12.03
N ARG A 51 11.28 -13.98 11.23
CA ARG A 51 11.30 -14.23 9.79
C ARG A 51 11.30 -15.73 9.48
N ALA A 52 12.17 -16.51 10.13
CA ALA A 52 12.23 -17.95 9.92
C ALA A 52 10.91 -18.65 10.31
N ALA A 53 10.29 -18.24 11.43
CA ALA A 53 8.97 -18.74 11.81
C ALA A 53 7.89 -18.39 10.79
N LEU A 54 7.91 -17.17 10.23
CA LEU A 54 6.97 -16.73 9.21
C LEU A 54 7.14 -17.42 7.87
N GLU A 55 8.39 -17.62 7.41
CA GLU A 55 8.68 -18.34 6.16
C GLU A 55 8.11 -19.77 6.19
N ILE A 56 8.17 -20.44 7.35
CA ILE A 56 7.53 -21.76 7.56
C ILE A 56 6.01 -21.67 7.51
N ILE A 57 5.41 -20.61 8.07
CA ILE A 57 3.95 -20.44 8.06
C ILE A 57 3.44 -20.16 6.63
N TRP A 58 4.20 -19.41 5.83
CA TRP A 58 3.82 -19.08 4.45
C TRP A 58 3.96 -20.28 3.51
N ASP A 59 5.03 -21.05 3.64
CA ASP A 59 5.30 -22.23 2.81
C ASP A 59 5.92 -23.36 3.63
N PRO A 60 5.10 -24.13 4.36
CA PRO A 60 5.60 -25.21 5.21
C PRO A 60 6.25 -26.33 4.39
N VAL A 61 5.80 -26.56 3.15
CA VAL A 61 6.29 -27.67 2.31
C VAL A 61 7.70 -27.37 1.82
N SER A 62 7.94 -26.18 1.25
CA SER A 62 9.27 -25.84 0.75
C SER A 62 10.29 -25.63 1.86
N GLN A 63 9.85 -25.21 3.05
CA GLN A 63 10.72 -25.04 4.22
C GLN A 63 10.99 -26.35 4.98
N GLY A 64 10.52 -27.50 4.47
CA GLY A 64 10.78 -28.81 5.06
C GLY A 64 10.16 -28.97 6.45
N ALA A 65 9.03 -28.31 6.70
CA ALA A 65 8.27 -28.52 7.93
C ALA A 65 7.88 -29.99 8.06
N ALA A 66 7.81 -30.48 9.29
CA ALA A 66 7.39 -31.85 9.54
C ALA A 66 5.94 -32.05 9.05
N ASP A 67 5.67 -33.18 8.41
CA ASP A 67 4.31 -33.60 8.04
C ASP A 67 3.59 -34.15 9.28
N ASP A 68 3.32 -33.26 10.22
CA ASP A 68 2.67 -33.53 11.51
C ASP A 68 1.19 -33.14 11.53
N GLY A 69 0.63 -32.75 10.38
CA GLY A 69 -0.73 -32.26 10.23
C GLY A 69 -0.97 -30.87 10.86
N THR A 70 0.09 -30.14 11.24
CA THR A 70 -0.03 -28.79 11.82
C THR A 70 0.28 -27.67 10.81
N ASP A 71 0.46 -28.00 9.54
CA ASP A 71 0.82 -27.06 8.46
C ASP A 71 2.02 -26.17 8.85
N GLY A 72 3.03 -26.75 9.48
CA GLY A 72 4.25 -26.06 9.93
C GLY A 72 4.11 -25.20 11.19
N LEU A 73 2.92 -25.09 11.79
CA LEU A 73 2.71 -24.31 13.01
C LEU A 73 3.54 -24.83 14.19
N ALA A 74 3.70 -26.15 14.34
CA ALA A 74 4.52 -26.71 15.41
C ALA A 74 6.00 -26.38 15.24
N THR A 75 6.52 -26.44 14.01
CA THR A 75 7.90 -26.06 13.70
C THR A 75 8.13 -24.56 13.95
N ALA A 76 7.22 -23.70 13.46
CA ALA A 76 7.27 -22.26 13.71
C ALA A 76 7.22 -21.93 15.21
N GLN A 77 6.33 -22.59 15.97
CA GLN A 77 6.27 -22.45 17.43
C GLN A 77 7.58 -22.87 18.10
N GLY A 78 8.24 -23.92 17.60
CA GLY A 78 9.56 -24.36 18.06
C GLY A 78 10.62 -23.29 17.91
N ILE A 79 10.67 -22.62 16.75
CA ILE A 79 11.58 -21.49 16.49
C ILE A 79 11.30 -20.33 17.45
N LEU A 80 10.04 -19.94 17.61
CA LEU A 80 9.66 -18.86 18.52
C LEU A 80 10.06 -19.17 19.98
N ASN A 81 9.83 -20.41 20.42
CA ASN A 81 10.21 -20.85 21.76
C ASN A 81 11.74 -20.85 21.95
N ALA A 82 12.50 -21.29 20.95
CA ALA A 82 13.97 -21.31 21.00
C ALA A 82 14.57 -19.90 21.07
N ALA A 83 13.90 -18.92 20.45
CA ALA A 83 14.27 -17.51 20.49
C ALA A 83 13.71 -16.76 21.71
N GLU A 84 13.04 -17.45 22.63
CA GLU A 84 12.36 -16.88 23.80
C GLU A 84 11.36 -15.77 23.45
N ILE A 85 10.71 -15.91 22.29
CA ILE A 85 9.67 -15.01 21.82
C ILE A 85 8.32 -15.47 22.38
N THR A 86 7.56 -14.54 22.94
CA THR A 86 6.27 -14.81 23.56
C THR A 86 5.13 -14.11 22.82
N LEU A 87 3.99 -14.81 22.73
CA LEU A 87 2.76 -14.34 22.10
C LEU A 87 1.61 -14.37 23.12
N PRO A 88 1.24 -13.23 23.73
CA PRO A 88 0.14 -13.18 24.70
C PRO A 88 -1.23 -13.57 24.11
N THR A 89 -1.42 -13.29 22.83
CA THR A 89 -2.64 -13.59 22.07
C THR A 89 -2.55 -14.95 21.35
N GLY A 90 -1.34 -15.43 21.05
CA GLY A 90 -1.08 -16.56 20.17
C GLY A 90 -1.15 -16.20 18.68
N ASP A 91 -1.36 -14.94 18.35
CA ASP A 91 -1.45 -14.44 16.97
C ASP A 91 -0.33 -13.45 16.71
N LEU A 92 0.53 -13.75 15.74
CA LEU A 92 1.65 -12.91 15.34
C LEU A 92 1.19 -11.53 14.85
N ALA A 93 -0.02 -11.40 14.27
CA ALA A 93 -0.52 -10.11 13.79
C ALA A 93 -0.83 -9.12 14.93
N GLN A 94 -0.94 -9.61 16.16
CA GLN A 94 -1.06 -8.79 17.38
C GLN A 94 0.31 -8.41 17.96
N GLY A 95 1.38 -8.76 17.26
CA GLY A 95 2.77 -8.51 17.62
C GLY A 95 3.36 -9.56 18.57
N ALA A 96 4.69 -9.51 18.69
CA ALA A 96 5.47 -10.44 19.47
C ALA A 96 6.34 -9.71 20.51
N TYR A 97 6.71 -10.41 21.58
CA TYR A 97 7.55 -9.87 22.65
C TYR A 97 8.79 -10.73 22.84
N ASP A 98 9.95 -10.10 23.00
CA ASP A 98 11.16 -10.81 23.43
C ASP A 98 11.24 -10.96 24.96
N GLN A 99 12.25 -11.70 25.43
CA GLN A 99 12.51 -11.93 26.86
C GLN A 99 12.71 -10.63 27.67
N LEU A 100 13.15 -9.55 27.02
CA LEU A 100 13.37 -8.24 27.66
C LEU A 100 12.11 -7.36 27.62
N GLY A 101 11.02 -7.85 27.02
CA GLY A 101 9.76 -7.13 26.89
C GLY A 101 9.74 -6.13 25.74
N ASN A 102 10.70 -6.15 24.81
CA ASN A 102 10.62 -5.34 23.61
C ASN A 102 9.50 -5.86 22.72
N TYR A 103 8.73 -4.94 22.16
CA TYR A 103 7.58 -5.25 21.30
C TYR A 103 7.95 -5.18 19.82
N TYR A 104 7.58 -6.21 19.08
CA TYR A 104 7.82 -6.40 17.65
C TYR A 104 6.48 -6.36 16.91
N PRO A 105 6.11 -5.22 16.28
CA PRO A 105 4.86 -5.11 15.54
C PRO A 105 4.95 -5.83 14.20
N LEU A 106 4.00 -6.71 13.92
CA LEU A 106 3.85 -7.44 12.65
C LEU A 106 2.49 -7.10 12.04
N SER A 107 2.46 -6.73 10.77
CA SER A 107 1.22 -6.43 10.05
C SER A 107 0.54 -7.71 9.54
N GLU A 108 -0.78 -7.66 9.31
CA GLU A 108 -1.56 -8.82 8.87
C GLU A 108 -1.02 -9.46 7.58
N TRP A 109 -0.64 -8.62 6.60
CA TRP A 109 -0.08 -9.06 5.31
C TRP A 109 1.30 -9.70 5.42
N LEU A 110 2.05 -9.36 6.47
CA LEU A 110 3.30 -10.01 6.79
C LEU A 110 3.04 -11.39 7.39
N VAL A 111 2.00 -11.55 8.22
CA VAL A 111 1.76 -12.78 8.97
C VAL A 111 1.09 -13.87 8.13
N ALA A 112 0.12 -13.50 7.30
CA ALA A 112 -0.62 -14.46 6.48
C ALA A 112 -1.04 -13.83 5.15
N ASP A 113 -1.36 -14.68 4.17
CA ASP A 113 -1.97 -14.20 2.93
C ASP A 113 -3.44 -13.84 3.15
N PRO A 114 -3.95 -12.79 2.49
CA PRO A 114 -5.36 -12.45 2.55
C PRO A 114 -6.20 -13.52 1.86
N THR A 115 -7.39 -13.75 2.40
CA THR A 115 -8.40 -14.66 1.81
C THR A 115 -8.87 -14.24 0.42
N ASN A 116 -8.73 -12.97 0.05
CA ASN A 116 -9.09 -12.39 -1.24
C ASN A 116 -7.85 -12.12 -2.11
N LEU A 117 -6.88 -13.03 -2.11
CA LEU A 117 -5.72 -12.94 -2.97
C LEU A 117 -6.12 -13.06 -4.44
N VAL A 118 -5.59 -12.17 -5.28
CA VAL A 118 -5.81 -12.15 -6.72
C VAL A 118 -4.63 -12.83 -7.40
N GLU A 119 -4.88 -13.77 -8.31
CA GLU A 119 -3.82 -14.35 -9.14
C GLU A 119 -3.33 -13.31 -10.14
N ASP A 120 -2.02 -13.24 -10.37
CA ASP A 120 -1.45 -12.38 -11.40
C ASP A 120 -1.93 -12.90 -12.77
N ASP A 121 -2.98 -12.28 -13.32
CA ASP A 121 -3.47 -12.59 -14.66
C ASP A 121 -2.39 -12.12 -15.66
N ALA A 122 -1.56 -13.07 -16.09
CA ALA A 122 -0.39 -12.88 -16.93
C ALA A 122 -0.73 -12.56 -18.39
N THR A 123 -1.59 -11.55 -18.63
CA THR A 123 -1.91 -11.04 -19.98
C THR A 123 -1.99 -9.52 -20.05
N ILE A 124 -1.06 -8.81 -19.41
CA ILE A 124 -0.62 -7.50 -19.92
C ILE A 124 0.91 -7.56 -20.03
N ASP A 125 1.34 -8.18 -21.12
CA ASP A 125 2.71 -8.25 -21.55
C ASP A 125 3.18 -6.84 -22.01
N GLY A 126 4.30 -6.36 -21.47
CA GLY A 126 5.12 -5.37 -22.16
C GLY A 126 5.09 -3.90 -21.72
N ALA A 127 5.08 -3.58 -20.42
CA ALA A 127 5.69 -2.33 -19.92
C ALA A 127 5.82 -2.38 -18.40
N ASP A 128 7.02 -2.62 -17.88
CA ASP A 128 7.65 -1.88 -16.74
C ASP A 128 8.77 -2.68 -16.01
N GLU A 129 9.58 -3.46 -16.73
CA GLU A 129 10.83 -4.00 -16.17
C GLU A 129 11.99 -3.71 -17.12
N ALA A 130 12.27 -2.42 -17.29
CA ALA A 130 13.57 -1.95 -17.72
C ALA A 130 13.83 -0.62 -17.02
N LEU A 131 14.59 -0.65 -15.93
CA LEU A 131 15.70 0.26 -15.63
C LEU A 131 16.12 0.10 -14.15
N SER A 132 16.78 -1.01 -13.85
CA SER A 132 17.82 -0.99 -12.83
C SER A 132 19.04 -1.73 -13.38
N THR A 133 20.21 -1.20 -13.05
CA THR A 133 21.55 -1.56 -13.54
C THR A 133 21.94 -0.99 -14.92
N ARG A 134 22.48 0.23 -14.88
CA ARG A 134 23.71 0.60 -15.61
C ARG A 134 24.34 1.83 -14.95
N ASP A 135 25.29 1.51 -14.09
CA ASP A 135 26.55 2.20 -13.86
C ASP A 135 26.63 3.70 -14.17
N LEU A 136 26.60 4.49 -13.09
CA LEU A 136 27.25 5.79 -13.05
C LEU A 136 28.77 5.58 -13.00
N LYS A 137 29.44 5.63 -14.16
CA LYS A 137 30.83 6.12 -14.29
C LYS A 137 31.25 6.27 -15.75
N ASP A 138 32.02 7.31 -16.01
CA ASP A 138 32.82 7.60 -17.22
C ASP A 138 32.06 7.85 -18.53
N ASP A 139 31.92 9.12 -18.93
CA ASP A 139 32.94 9.74 -19.77
C ASP A 139 32.61 11.21 -20.09
N LEU A 140 33.50 12.09 -19.62
CA LEU A 140 33.68 13.46 -20.11
C LEU A 140 34.54 13.39 -21.39
N ALA A 141 34.01 13.77 -22.56
CA ALA A 141 34.72 14.57 -23.58
C ALA A 141 33.98 14.63 -24.94
N GLY A 142 33.77 15.86 -25.44
CA GLY A 142 34.17 16.22 -26.81
C GLY A 142 33.10 16.33 -27.91
N GLY A 143 33.00 17.53 -28.51
CA GLY A 143 32.45 17.79 -29.86
C GLY A 143 31.10 18.51 -29.85
N GLU A 144 31.03 19.84 -29.78
CA GLU A 144 31.26 20.86 -30.83
C GLU A 144 30.08 21.05 -31.81
N GLU A 145 29.57 22.30 -31.78
CA GLU A 145 28.73 23.07 -32.70
C GLU A 145 27.64 22.39 -33.56
N THR A 146 26.42 22.90 -33.43
CA THR A 146 25.74 23.55 -34.57
C THR A 146 24.61 24.46 -34.08
N THR A 147 24.77 25.75 -34.36
CA THR A 147 23.83 26.85 -34.20
C THR A 147 22.71 26.77 -35.22
N GLU A 148 21.45 26.68 -34.79
CA GLU A 148 20.31 27.20 -35.55
C GLU A 148 19.31 27.84 -34.59
N GLU A 149 19.30 29.18 -34.58
CA GLU A 149 18.26 30.02 -34.00
C GLU A 149 17.00 29.93 -34.86
N LEU A 150 15.88 29.50 -34.28
CA LEU A 150 14.55 29.66 -34.88
C LEU A 150 13.52 30.03 -33.79
N ASP A 151 13.29 31.33 -33.70
CA ASP A 151 12.09 32.10 -33.34
C ASP A 151 11.08 31.54 -32.31
N GLU A 152 11.01 32.23 -31.17
CA GLU A 152 10.26 31.90 -29.95
C GLU A 152 8.71 32.05 -29.99
N ASP A 153 8.06 32.29 -31.13
CA ASP A 153 6.63 32.71 -31.12
C ASP A 153 5.61 31.84 -31.90
N ASP A 154 6.00 30.76 -32.59
CA ASP A 154 5.09 30.12 -33.57
C ASP A 154 4.77 28.62 -33.42
N ASN A 155 5.16 27.94 -32.32
CA ASN A 155 4.74 26.55 -32.07
C ASN A 155 3.66 26.36 -30.98
N VAL A 156 2.93 27.42 -30.64
CA VAL A 156 1.86 27.41 -29.61
C VAL A 156 0.51 26.85 -30.11
N ARG A 157 0.32 26.51 -31.40
CA ARG A 157 -1.03 26.18 -31.93
C ARG A 157 -1.16 24.97 -32.84
N ARG A 158 -0.28 23.96 -32.77
CA ARG A 158 -0.48 22.71 -33.52
C ARG A 158 0.22 21.47 -32.95
N ARG A 159 -0.13 21.04 -31.74
CA ARG A 159 -0.09 19.59 -31.39
C ARG A 159 -0.94 19.26 -30.16
N GLU A 160 -2.25 19.19 -30.36
CA GLU A 160 -3.25 18.72 -29.37
C GLU A 160 -3.28 17.18 -29.22
N GLU A 161 -2.28 16.43 -29.68
CA GLU A 161 -2.23 14.97 -29.51
C GLU A 161 -0.84 14.52 -29.04
N LYS A 162 -0.82 13.79 -27.93
CA LYS A 162 0.35 13.29 -27.17
C LYS A 162 1.06 14.32 -26.27
N GLY A 163 0.40 14.67 -25.18
CA GLY A 163 1.05 15.15 -23.95
C GLY A 163 0.64 14.28 -22.77
N LYS A 164 1.28 13.12 -22.56
CA LYS A 164 1.17 12.39 -21.30
C LYS A 164 2.04 13.16 -20.31
N ALA A 165 1.46 14.17 -19.68
CA ALA A 165 2.12 14.91 -18.61
C ALA A 165 2.58 13.87 -17.57
N VAL A 166 3.89 13.81 -17.36
CA VAL A 166 4.50 13.02 -16.30
C VAL A 166 4.04 13.64 -14.99
N VAL A 167 2.96 13.10 -14.42
CA VAL A 167 2.49 13.51 -13.10
C VAL A 167 3.38 12.78 -12.10
N ASP A 168 4.14 13.57 -11.33
CA ASP A 168 5.05 13.13 -10.30
C ASP A 168 4.32 12.23 -9.28
N ALA A 169 4.80 11.00 -9.07
CA ALA A 169 4.16 10.00 -8.20
C ALA A 169 4.04 10.46 -6.73
N ARG A 170 4.75 11.53 -6.36
CA ARG A 170 4.70 12.15 -5.02
C ARG A 170 3.44 12.98 -4.76
N ASP A 171 2.70 13.33 -5.80
CA ASP A 171 1.49 14.16 -5.67
C ASP A 171 0.19 13.34 -5.70
N GLN A 172 0.25 12.00 -5.76
CA GLN A 172 -0.93 11.14 -5.75
C GLN A 172 -1.41 10.90 -4.31
N LEU A 173 -2.55 11.50 -3.97
CA LEU A 173 -3.19 11.44 -2.66
C LEU A 173 -4.48 10.63 -2.75
N SER A 174 -4.94 10.10 -1.61
CA SER A 174 -6.24 9.43 -1.51
C SER A 174 -7.16 10.16 -0.55
N VAL A 175 -8.44 10.29 -0.92
CA VAL A 175 -9.48 10.91 -0.09
C VAL A 175 -10.62 9.94 0.15
N LEU A 176 -11.07 9.88 1.40
CA LEU A 176 -12.30 9.20 1.80
C LEU A 176 -13.48 10.15 1.63
N ALA A 177 -14.37 9.83 0.70
CA ALA A 177 -15.58 10.58 0.42
C ALA A 177 -16.82 9.83 0.93
N ARG A 178 -17.52 10.41 1.89
CA ARG A 178 -18.80 9.88 2.40
C ARG A 178 -19.96 10.37 1.56
N LEU A 179 -20.67 9.46 0.90
CA LEU A 179 -21.84 9.80 0.09
C LEU A 179 -23.05 10.13 0.97
N SER A 180 -23.76 11.22 0.66
CA SER A 180 -24.98 11.60 1.40
C SER A 180 -26.15 10.66 1.15
N GLU A 181 -26.24 10.06 -0.04
CA GLU A 181 -27.37 9.21 -0.45
C GLU A 181 -27.29 7.81 0.17
N THR A 182 -26.11 7.19 0.13
CA THR A 182 -25.92 5.80 0.57
C THR A 182 -25.26 5.71 1.94
N ALA A 183 -24.82 6.83 2.52
CA ALA A 183 -23.98 6.90 3.72
C ALA A 183 -22.73 5.98 3.64
N ARG A 184 -22.33 5.57 2.42
CA ARG A 184 -21.15 4.74 2.17
C ARG A 184 -19.93 5.62 1.96
N ASP A 185 -18.81 5.13 2.46
CA ASP A 185 -17.52 5.77 2.30
C ASP A 185 -16.83 5.19 1.06
N VAL A 186 -16.35 6.06 0.17
CA VAL A 186 -15.68 5.72 -1.10
C VAL A 186 -14.29 6.33 -1.13
N THR A 187 -13.27 5.52 -1.40
CA THR A 187 -11.86 5.96 -1.42
C THR A 187 -11.41 6.30 -2.84
N VAL A 188 -11.17 7.58 -3.12
CA VAL A 188 -10.75 8.06 -4.44
C VAL A 188 -9.29 8.50 -4.42
N SER A 189 -8.51 8.06 -5.40
CA SER A 189 -7.15 8.56 -5.66
C SER A 189 -7.17 9.77 -6.60
N PHE A 190 -6.51 10.85 -6.21
CA PHE A 190 -6.42 12.09 -6.97
C PHE A 190 -5.02 12.70 -6.85
N VAL A 191 -4.68 13.57 -7.79
CA VAL A 191 -3.39 14.27 -7.79
C VAL A 191 -3.56 15.59 -7.03
N LYS A 192 -2.53 16.10 -6.34
CA LYS A 192 -2.58 17.40 -5.66
C LYS A 192 -3.01 18.57 -6.56
N SER A 193 -2.73 18.49 -7.87
CA SER A 193 -3.17 19.44 -8.89
C SER A 193 -4.57 19.17 -9.46
N ASP A 194 -5.22 18.05 -9.13
CA ASP A 194 -6.59 17.75 -9.58
C ASP A 194 -7.58 18.73 -8.95
N SER A 195 -8.43 19.29 -9.81
CA SER A 195 -9.57 20.10 -9.37
C SER A 195 -10.64 19.23 -8.67
N VAL A 196 -11.40 19.83 -7.75
CA VAL A 196 -12.55 19.19 -7.08
C VAL A 196 -13.54 18.60 -8.08
N ARG A 197 -13.68 19.17 -9.28
CA ARG A 197 -14.49 18.62 -10.37
C ARG A 197 -14.04 17.24 -10.84
N THR A 198 -12.73 17.07 -11.02
CA THR A 198 -12.14 15.78 -11.42
C THR A 198 -12.34 14.75 -10.30
N VAL A 199 -12.17 15.16 -9.05
CA VAL A 199 -12.40 14.29 -7.89
C VAL A 199 -13.87 13.90 -7.79
N ALA A 200 -14.82 14.83 -7.95
CA ALA A 200 -16.25 14.54 -7.92
C ALA A 200 -16.67 13.55 -9.02
N ARG A 201 -16.10 13.67 -10.21
CA ARG A 201 -16.32 12.71 -11.30
C ARG A 201 -15.78 11.32 -10.96
N LYS A 202 -14.56 11.24 -10.42
CA LYS A 202 -13.98 9.96 -9.95
C LYS A 202 -14.82 9.33 -8.83
N ILE A 203 -15.36 10.12 -7.89
CA ILE A 203 -16.30 9.63 -6.86
C ILE A 203 -17.55 9.05 -7.51
N GLN A 204 -18.11 9.71 -8.53
CA GLN A 204 -19.30 9.24 -9.23
C GLN A 204 -19.05 7.90 -9.94
N GLU A 205 -17.93 7.76 -10.63
CA GLU A 205 -17.54 6.53 -11.32
C GLU A 205 -17.32 5.38 -10.32
N GLN A 206 -16.60 5.63 -9.21
CA GLN A 206 -16.31 4.59 -8.21
C GLN A 206 -17.52 4.19 -7.36
N SER A 207 -18.49 5.10 -7.18
CA SER A 207 -19.70 4.83 -6.40
C SER A 207 -20.79 4.11 -7.18
N GLY A 208 -20.64 3.95 -8.50
CA GLY A 208 -21.65 3.32 -9.36
C GLY A 208 -22.97 4.09 -9.44
N LEU A 209 -22.96 5.39 -9.08
CA LEU A 209 -24.15 6.25 -9.17
C LEU A 209 -24.49 6.53 -10.64
N ALA A 210 -25.79 6.58 -10.95
CA ALA A 210 -26.25 6.94 -12.29
C ALA A 210 -25.69 8.31 -12.72
N SER A 211 -25.24 8.45 -13.98
CA SER A 211 -24.63 9.68 -14.50
C SER A 211 -25.59 10.89 -14.53
N THR A 212 -26.86 10.66 -14.19
CA THR A 212 -27.91 11.67 -14.06
C THR A 212 -27.78 12.51 -12.79
N LYS A 213 -27.04 12.04 -11.77
CA LYS A 213 -26.86 12.75 -10.50
C LYS A 213 -25.62 13.62 -10.48
N LYS A 214 -25.67 14.77 -9.81
CA LYS A 214 -24.54 15.69 -9.64
C LYS A 214 -23.99 15.59 -8.21
N ILE A 215 -22.69 15.34 -8.08
CA ILE A 215 -22.00 15.30 -6.80
C ILE A 215 -21.34 16.65 -6.52
N ARG A 216 -21.52 17.19 -5.31
CA ARG A 216 -20.74 18.32 -4.78
C ARG A 216 -19.99 17.89 -3.54
N ILE A 217 -18.71 18.22 -3.45
CA ILE A 217 -17.89 17.88 -2.29
C ILE A 217 -18.00 19.00 -1.26
N ALA A 218 -18.22 18.61 0.00
CA ALA A 218 -18.26 19.50 1.15
C ALA A 218 -17.23 19.03 2.19
N TYR A 219 -16.53 19.99 2.79
CA TYR A 219 -15.51 19.73 3.80
C TYR A 219 -15.64 20.78 4.91
N MET A 220 -15.63 20.33 6.18
CA MET A 220 -15.82 21.19 7.36
C MET A 220 -17.05 22.12 7.27
N GLY A 221 -18.15 21.63 6.68
CA GLY A 221 -19.39 22.39 6.51
C GLY A 221 -19.38 23.41 5.35
N LYS A 222 -18.30 23.50 4.57
CA LYS A 222 -18.20 24.36 3.38
C LYS A 222 -18.27 23.51 2.11
N ILE A 223 -19.12 23.90 1.17
CA ILE A 223 -19.12 23.31 -0.17
C ILE A 223 -17.88 23.79 -0.90
N LEU A 224 -17.05 22.85 -1.34
CA LEU A 224 -15.82 23.13 -2.06
C LEU A 224 -16.13 23.59 -3.49
N LYS A 225 -15.29 24.49 -4.00
CA LYS A 225 -15.41 25.02 -5.37
C LYS A 225 -14.82 24.03 -6.36
N ASP A 226 -15.59 23.73 -7.41
CA ASP A 226 -15.23 22.80 -8.49
C ASP A 226 -13.92 23.17 -9.22
N ASN A 227 -13.58 24.46 -9.28
CA ASN A 227 -12.44 24.99 -10.05
C ASN A 227 -11.10 24.98 -9.29
N LEU A 228 -11.13 24.74 -7.98
CA LEU A 228 -9.93 24.76 -7.12
C LEU A 228 -9.57 23.33 -6.71
N SER A 229 -8.32 23.12 -6.30
CA SER A 229 -7.88 21.81 -5.78
C SER A 229 -8.40 21.57 -4.35
N LEU A 230 -8.32 20.31 -3.89
CA LEU A 230 -8.63 19.96 -2.50
C LEU A 230 -7.62 20.60 -1.52
N ALA A 231 -6.33 20.56 -1.86
CA ALA A 231 -5.25 21.07 -1.01
C ALA A 231 -5.36 22.58 -0.77
N GLU A 232 -5.70 23.37 -1.81
CA GLU A 232 -5.90 24.82 -1.69
C GLU A 232 -7.10 25.19 -0.81
N GLN A 233 -8.05 24.27 -0.64
CA GLN A 233 -9.25 24.50 0.16
C GLN A 233 -9.12 23.95 1.59
N GLY A 234 -7.90 23.62 2.02
CA GLY A 234 -7.57 23.21 3.39
C GLY A 234 -7.90 21.75 3.69
N TRP A 235 -8.08 20.92 2.66
CA TRP A 235 -8.12 19.48 2.86
C TRP A 235 -6.71 18.96 3.15
N ALA A 236 -6.60 18.07 4.13
CA ALA A 236 -5.36 17.39 4.52
C ALA A 236 -5.51 15.88 4.36
N GLU A 237 -4.39 15.21 4.12
CA GLU A 237 -4.35 13.76 3.95
C GLU A 237 -4.90 13.04 5.20
N GLY A 238 -5.76 12.04 4.97
CA GLY A 238 -6.47 11.33 6.04
C GLY A 238 -7.79 11.97 6.48
N HIS A 239 -8.15 13.15 5.98
CA HIS A 239 -9.44 13.77 6.29
C HIS A 239 -10.56 13.27 5.38
N VAL A 240 -11.74 13.05 5.98
CA VAL A 240 -12.95 12.62 5.28
C VAL A 240 -13.68 13.85 4.71
N VAL A 241 -14.13 13.75 3.46
CA VAL A 241 -14.99 14.75 2.80
C VAL A 241 -16.40 14.20 2.66
N ASN A 242 -17.40 15.09 2.68
CA ASN A 242 -18.80 14.72 2.44
C ASN A 242 -19.14 14.96 0.98
N ALA A 243 -19.47 13.90 0.24
CA ALA A 243 -19.97 13.97 -1.12
C ALA A 243 -21.51 14.08 -1.11
N LEU A 244 -22.01 15.30 -1.33
CA LEU A 244 -23.43 15.60 -1.42
C LEU A 244 -23.93 15.25 -2.83
N VAL A 245 -24.87 14.31 -2.91
CA VAL A 245 -25.49 13.88 -4.17
C VAL A 245 -26.78 14.67 -4.37
N PHE A 246 -26.91 15.31 -5.54
CA PHE A 246 -28.10 16.02 -5.98
C PHE A 246 -28.66 15.35 -7.23
N ASP A 247 -29.98 15.19 -7.29
CA ASP A 247 -30.66 14.85 -8.53
C ASP A 247 -30.67 16.09 -9.45
N ARG A 248 -30.51 15.87 -10.76
CA ARG A 248 -30.41 16.94 -11.77
C ARG A 248 -31.77 17.45 -12.20
#